data_AF-J9AD45-F1
#
_entry.id   AF-J9AD45-F1
#
_cell.length_a   1.000
_cell.length_b   1.000
_cell.length_c   1.000
_cell.angle_alpha   90.00
_cell.angle_beta   90.00
_cell.angle_gamma   90.00
#
_symmetry.space_group_name_H-M   'P 1'
#
loop_
_entity.id
_entity.type
_entity.pdbx_description
1 polymer ?
#
loop_
_entity_poly.entity_id
_entity_poly.type
_entity_poly.pdbx_seq_one_letter_code
_entity_poly.pdbx_strand_id
1 'polypeptide(L)' 'MGKEKTHINIVVIGHVDSGKSTTTGHLIYKCGGIDKRTIEKFEKEAQ' A
#
# COMPACT_ATOMS: atom_id res chain seq x y z
N MET A 1 2.33 21.46 14.22
CA MET A 1 3.12 20.27 14.61
C MET A 1 2.16 19.08 14.63
N GLY A 2 2.36 18.09 13.75
CA GLY A 2 1.54 16.89 13.77
C GLY A 2 1.78 16.13 15.09
N LYS A 3 0.71 15.74 15.79
CA LYS A 3 0.82 14.81 16.92
C LYS A 3 1.58 13.56 16.47
N GLU A 4 2.46 13.05 17.34
CA GLU A 4 3.03 11.72 17.15
C GLU A 4 1.90 10.71 16.90
N LYS A 5 2.01 9.97 15.81
CA LYS A 5 1.08 8.89 15.52
C LYS A 5 1.49 7.68 16.32
N THR A 6 0.52 7.01 16.94
CA THR A 6 0.75 5.72 17.59
C THR A 6 1.27 4.70 16.57
N HIS A 7 2.38 4.04 16.90
CA HIS A 7 2.92 2.95 16.11
C HIS A 7 2.02 1.71 16.26
N ILE A 8 1.67 1.11 15.12
CA ILE A 8 0.87 -0.13 15.07
C ILE A 8 1.50 -1.09 14.05
N ASN A 9 1.41 -2.40 14.33
CA ASN A 9 1.79 -3.46 13.41
C ASN A 9 0.52 -4.19 12.97
N ILE A 10 0.38 -4.46 11.67
CA ILE A 10 -0.83 -5.07 11.08
C ILE A 10 -0.42 -6.29 10.26
N VAL A 11 -1.20 -7.37 10.35
CA VAL A 11 -1.09 -8.55 9.48
C VAL A 11 -2.38 -8.73 8.68
N VAL A 12 -2.27 -9.04 7.39
CA VAL A 12 -3.41 -9.29 6.50
C VAL A 12 -3.42 -10.77 6.11
N ILE A 13 -4.50 -11.49 6.44
CA ILE A 13 -4.65 -12.94 6.23
C ILE A 13 -5.87 -13.26 5.36
N GLY A 14 -5.94 -14.48 4.81
CA GLY A 14 -7.04 -14.92 3.94
C GLY A 14 -6.60 -15.86 2.82
N HIS A 15 -7.56 -16.42 2.09
CA HIS A 15 -7.33 -17.39 1.00
C HIS A 15 -6.43 -16.82 -0.11
N VAL A 16 -5.71 -17.68 -0.85
CA VAL A 16 -4.68 -17.28 -1.84
C VAL A 16 -5.22 -16.24 -2.83
N ASP A 17 -6.46 -16.44 -3.30
CA ASP A 17 -7.09 -15.57 -4.30
C ASP A 17 -8.00 -14.46 -3.73
N SER A 18 -7.99 -14.22 -2.41
CA SER A 18 -8.80 -13.15 -1.80
C SER A 18 -8.29 -11.72 -2.08
N GLY A 19 -7.27 -11.55 -2.92
CA GLY A 19 -6.76 -10.22 -3.28
C GLY A 19 -6.02 -9.48 -2.16
N LYS A 20 -5.49 -10.19 -1.15
CA LYS A 20 -4.80 -9.59 0.01
C LYS A 20 -3.71 -8.59 -0.38
N SER A 21 -2.85 -8.95 -1.33
CA SER A 21 -1.76 -8.10 -1.82
C SER A 21 -2.30 -6.88 -2.57
N THR A 22 -3.38 -7.03 -3.34
CA THR A 22 -4.03 -5.94 -4.07
C THR A 22 -4.60 -4.90 -3.10
N THR A 23 -5.37 -5.34 -2.09
CA THR A 23 -5.94 -4.43 -1.08
C THR A 23 -4.85 -3.76 -0.24
N THR A 24 -3.84 -4.51 0.19
CA THR A 24 -2.72 -3.98 0.98
C THR A 24 -1.92 -2.95 0.17
N GLY A 25 -1.60 -3.25 -1.09
CA GLY A 25 -0.94 -2.31 -1.99
C GLY A 25 -1.76 -1.04 -2.21
N HIS A 26 -3.08 -1.17 -2.38
CA HIS A 26 -3.97 -0.02 -2.56
C HIS A 26 -4.05 0.89 -1.33
N LEU A 27 -4.01 0.32 -0.12
CA LEU A 27 -3.93 1.07 1.13
C LEU A 27 -2.63 1.89 1.20
N ILE A 28 -1.49 1.26 0.95
CA ILE A 28 -0.19 1.95 0.98
C ILE A 28 -0.14 3.05 -0.08
N TYR A 29 -0.68 2.80 -1.27
CA TYR A 29 -0.81 3.78 -2.34
C TYR A 29 -1.59 5.02 -1.90
N LYS A 30 -2.84 4.84 -1.43
CA LYS A 30 -3.71 5.96 -1.02
C LYS A 30 -3.19 6.70 0.20
N CYS A 31 -2.53 6.00 1.13
CA CYS A 31 -1.96 6.61 2.33
C CYS A 31 -0.64 7.35 2.07
N GLY A 32 -0.13 7.35 0.83
CA GLY A 32 1.10 8.04 0.46
C GLY A 32 2.36 7.38 1.03
N GLY A 33 2.32 6.08 1.33
CA GLY A 33 3.46 5.32 1.85
C GLY A 33 4.49 4.95 0.78
N ILE A 34 4.22 5.28 -0.49
CA ILE A 34 5.11 5.03 -1.64
C ILE A 34 5.27 6.34 -2.41
N ASP A 35 6.48 6.59 -2.93
CA ASP A 35 6.79 7.75 -3.76
C ASP A 35 6.04 7.72 -5.10
N LYS A 36 5.58 8.88 -5.57
CA LYS A 36 4.80 8.99 -6.81
C LYS A 36 5.57 8.51 -8.04
N ARG A 37 6.89 8.72 -8.12
CA ARG A 37 7.70 8.29 -9.28
C ARG A 37 7.76 6.77 -9.39
N THR A 38 7.83 6.09 -8.25
CA THR A 38 7.79 4.63 -8.19
C THR A 38 6.47 4.11 -8.74
N ILE A 39 5.36 4.77 -8.42
CA ILE A 39 4.03 4.38 -8.90
C ILE A 39 3.86 4.64 -10.39
N GLU A 40 4.24 5.83 -10.86
CA GLU A 40 4.20 6.16 -12.29
C GLU A 40 5.06 5.20 -13.13
N LYS A 41 6.21 4.75 -12.58
CA LYS A 41 7.04 3.74 -13.23
C LYS A 41 6.31 2.40 -13.34
N PHE A 42 5.75 1.90 -12.23
CA PHE A 42 5.06 0.61 -12.24
C PHE A 42 3.75 0.62 -13.05
N GLU A 43 3.03 1.73 -13.06
CA GLU A 43 1.84 1.90 -13.91
C GLU A 43 2.19 1.82 -15.40
N LYS A 44 3.34 2.36 -15.82
CA LYS A 44 3.84 2.23 -17.19
C LYS A 44 4.32 0.81 -17.52
N GLU A 45 4.93 0.10 -16.57
CA GLU A 45 5.37 -1.29 -16.77
C GLU A 45 4.20 -2.28 -16.82
N ALA A 46 3.05 -1.91 -16.24
CA ALA A 46 1.84 -2.73 -16.22
C ALA A 46 0.93 -2.53 -17.44
N GLN A 47 1.20 -1.52 -18.28
CA GLN A 47 0.57 -1.31 -19.58
C GLN A 47 1.27 -2.12 -20.67
#